data_AF-A0A9P9QEU9-F1
#
_entry.id   AF-A0A9P9QEU9-F1
#
_cell.length_a   1.000
_cell.length_b   1.000
_cell.length_c   1.000
_cell.angle_alpha   90.00
_cell.angle_beta   90.00
_cell.angle_gamma   90.00
#
_symmetry.space_group_name_H-M   'P 1'
#
loop_
_entity.id
_entity.type
_entity.pdbx_description
1 polymer ?
#
loop_
_entity_poly.entity_id
_entity_poly.type
_entity_poly.pdbx_seq_one_letter_code
_entity_poly.pdbx_strand_id
1 'polypeptide(L)'
;MMKDDNYFGQVRHWLVTNISIEASGYLSISSGSEVSSYVPASPLPNYLYARPHRYVFIVARAPKSLEVTKADLRELQKLYVAAMAGCQEWQDIKDRRGFNAQKFIEMKGLKLEAATFVRVEGTVKSGMETTEMMAQGMANRACSVWQNMTIY
;
A
#
# COMPACT_ATOMS: atom_id res chain seq x y z
N MET A 1 -9.12 24.12 -1.42
CA MET A 1 -8.68 23.01 -2.30
C MET A 1 -7.36 22.49 -1.74
N MET A 2 -7.34 21.34 -1.07
CA MET A 2 -6.08 20.78 -0.56
C MET A 2 -5.26 20.32 -1.77
N LYS A 3 -4.04 20.85 -1.92
CA LYS A 3 -3.07 20.35 -2.91
C LYS A 3 -2.85 18.86 -2.65
N ASP A 4 -2.81 18.07 -3.71
CA ASP A 4 -2.47 16.66 -3.63
C ASP A 4 -1.14 16.47 -2.88
N ASP A 5 -1.05 15.41 -2.09
CA ASP A 5 0.16 15.07 -1.36
C ASP A 5 1.24 14.63 -2.35
N ASN A 6 2.18 15.53 -2.62
CA ASN A 6 3.35 15.28 -3.46
C ASN A 6 4.58 14.85 -2.64
N TYR A 7 4.44 14.63 -1.32
CA TYR A 7 5.57 14.40 -0.44
C TYR A 7 5.64 12.96 0.07
N PHE A 8 4.55 12.41 0.61
CA PHE A 8 4.54 11.03 1.15
C PHE A 8 3.89 10.00 0.23
N GLY A 9 2.91 10.42 -0.57
CA GLY A 9 2.12 9.54 -1.41
C GLY A 9 1.15 8.67 -0.59
N GLN A 10 0.51 7.71 -1.26
CA GLN A 10 -0.45 6.82 -0.61
C GLN A 10 0.29 5.71 0.15
N VAL A 11 -0.35 5.18 1.19
CA VAL A 11 0.12 3.98 1.89
C VAL A 11 -0.72 2.78 1.42
N ARG A 12 -0.06 1.77 0.87
CA ARG A 12 -0.70 0.54 0.41
C ARG A 12 -1.02 -0.38 1.59
N HIS A 13 -2.30 -0.50 1.94
CA HIS A 13 -2.75 -1.38 3.02
C HIS A 13 -2.95 -2.83 2.56
N TRP A 14 -3.31 -3.05 1.30
CA TRP A 14 -3.56 -4.38 0.75
C TRP A 14 -3.44 -4.36 -0.77
N LEU A 15 -2.90 -5.42 -1.36
CA LEU A 15 -2.87 -5.61 -2.81
C LEU A 15 -2.90 -7.10 -3.13
N VAL A 16 -3.95 -7.51 -3.84
CA VAL A 16 -4.13 -8.86 -4.35
C VAL A 16 -4.39 -8.76 -5.84
N THR A 17 -3.74 -9.63 -6.62
CA THR A 17 -3.93 -9.72 -8.08
C THR A 17 -4.55 -11.05 -8.46
N ASN A 18 -5.02 -11.17 -9.70
CA ASN A 18 -5.52 -12.43 -10.26
C ASN A 18 -6.66 -13.07 -9.44
N ILE A 19 -7.46 -12.25 -8.76
CA ILE A 19 -8.69 -12.69 -8.09
C ILE A 19 -9.70 -13.19 -9.13
N SER A 20 -10.52 -14.18 -8.75
CA SER A 20 -11.55 -14.72 -9.64
C SER A 20 -12.93 -14.19 -9.26
N ILE A 21 -13.88 -14.29 -10.20
CA ILE A 21 -15.29 -14.00 -9.95
C ILE A 21 -15.98 -15.36 -9.83
N GLU A 22 -16.64 -15.58 -8.71
CA GLU A 22 -17.45 -16.77 -8.48
C GLU A 22 -18.70 -16.78 -9.37
N ALA A 23 -19.33 -17.93 -9.54
CA ALA A 23 -20.60 -18.04 -10.28
C ALA A 23 -21.72 -17.16 -9.70
N SER A 24 -21.62 -16.83 -8.41
CA SER A 24 -22.50 -15.93 -7.66
C SER A 24 -22.31 -14.45 -7.99
N GLY A 25 -21.24 -14.09 -8.72
CA GLY A 25 -20.85 -12.71 -9.00
C GLY A 25 -19.96 -12.06 -7.93
N TYR A 26 -19.65 -12.76 -6.83
CA TYR A 26 -18.74 -12.27 -5.80
C TYR A 26 -17.27 -12.46 -6.20
N LEU A 27 -16.40 -11.58 -5.68
CA LEU A 27 -14.96 -11.68 -5.86
C LEU A 27 -14.36 -12.69 -4.88
N SER A 28 -13.74 -13.74 -5.40
CA SER A 28 -12.94 -14.69 -4.61
C SER A 28 -11.52 -14.18 -4.49
N ILE A 29 -11.21 -13.58 -3.35
CA ILE A 29 -9.89 -13.02 -3.06
C ILE A 29 -8.88 -14.13 -2.74
N SER A 30 -9.34 -15.23 -2.12
CA SER A 30 -8.50 -16.37 -1.73
C SER A 30 -7.89 -17.13 -2.92
N SER A 31 -8.47 -16.98 -4.12
CA SER A 31 -7.90 -17.55 -5.35
C SER A 31 -6.84 -16.65 -6.00
N GLY A 32 -6.64 -15.43 -5.49
CA GLY A 32 -5.68 -14.47 -6.04
C GLY A 32 -4.25 -14.69 -5.54
N SER A 33 -3.33 -13.92 -6.12
CA SER A 33 -1.95 -13.81 -5.66
C SER A 33 -1.81 -12.58 -4.78
N GLU A 34 -1.50 -12.79 -3.50
CA GLU A 34 -1.30 -11.68 -2.57
C GLU A 34 0.09 -11.06 -2.76
N VAL A 35 0.12 -9.77 -3.15
CA VAL A 35 1.35 -8.99 -3.34
C VAL A 35 1.73 -8.27 -2.06
N SER A 36 0.72 -7.76 -1.33
CA SER A 36 0.90 -7.14 -0.03
C SER A 36 -0.24 -7.55 0.87
N SER A 37 0.06 -8.27 1.95
CA SER A 37 -0.95 -8.72 2.91
C SER A 37 -1.72 -7.57 3.54
N TYR A 38 -2.96 -7.85 3.92
CA TYR A 38 -3.84 -6.84 4.51
C TYR A 38 -3.25 -6.31 5.81
N VAL A 39 -3.21 -4.99 5.92
CA VAL A 39 -2.85 -4.25 7.14
C VAL A 39 -4.04 -3.39 7.54
N PRO A 40 -4.53 -3.51 8.79
CA PRO A 40 -5.70 -2.78 9.23
C PRO A 40 -5.49 -1.27 9.23
N ALA A 41 -6.62 -0.55 9.22
CA ALA A 41 -6.62 0.90 9.32
C ALA A 41 -6.07 1.33 10.68
N SER A 42 -4.89 1.95 10.65
CA SER A 42 -4.22 2.43 11.85
C SER A 42 -3.79 3.90 11.68
N PRO A 43 -4.74 4.86 11.69
CA PRO A 43 -4.37 6.27 11.72
C PRO A 43 -3.90 6.65 13.13
N LEU A 44 -2.81 7.41 13.23
CA LEU A 44 -2.36 7.94 14.52
C LEU A 44 -3.44 8.88 15.09
N PRO A 45 -3.78 8.77 16.38
CA PRO A 45 -4.61 9.76 17.04
C PRO A 45 -3.91 11.11 16.98
N ASN A 46 -4.53 12.08 16.31
CA ASN A 46 -4.06 13.45 16.32
C ASN A 46 -4.80 14.22 17.42
N TYR A 47 -4.11 14.52 18.50
CA TYR A 47 -4.66 15.17 19.68
C TYR A 47 -4.96 16.67 19.49
N LEU A 48 -4.46 17.28 18.40
CA LEU A 48 -4.66 18.71 18.13
C LEU A 48 -5.85 18.95 17.19
N TYR A 49 -6.01 18.10 16.17
CA TYR A 49 -7.14 18.13 15.24
C TYR A 49 -7.42 16.74 14.69
N ALA A 50 -8.67 16.29 14.69
CA ALA A 50 -9.05 15.03 14.06
C ALA A 50 -8.69 15.06 12.55
N ARG A 51 -7.77 14.19 12.14
CA ARG A 51 -7.39 14.01 10.73
C ARG A 51 -7.75 12.59 10.32
N PRO A 52 -9.04 12.29 10.04
CA PRO A 52 -9.43 10.97 9.58
C PRO A 52 -8.69 10.62 8.29
N HIS A 53 -8.14 9.41 8.25
CA HIS A 53 -7.53 8.88 7.04
C HIS A 53 -8.62 8.31 6.12
N ARG A 54 -8.45 8.49 4.82
CA ARG A 54 -9.31 7.89 3.80
C ARG A 54 -8.67 6.58 3.33
N TYR A 55 -9.38 5.48 3.50
CA TYR A 55 -9.00 4.17 2.99
C TYR A 55 -9.81 3.89 1.74
N VAL A 56 -9.13 3.82 0.60
CA VAL A 56 -9.78 3.66 -0.71
C VAL A 56 -9.60 2.22 -1.16
N PHE A 57 -10.70 1.56 -1.48
CA PHE A 57 -10.74 0.24 -2.08
C PHE A 57 -10.97 0.39 -3.57
N ILE A 58 -10.13 -0.25 -4.37
CA ILE A 58 -10.14 -0.13 -5.82
C ILE A 58 -10.18 -1.53 -6.41
N VAL A 59 -11.12 -1.78 -7.30
CA VAL A 59 -11.20 -2.99 -8.12
C VAL A 59 -10.91 -2.61 -9.56
N ALA A 60 -9.88 -3.22 -10.13
CA ALA A 60 -9.48 -3.00 -11.51
C ALA A 60 -9.29 -4.34 -12.23
N ARG A 61 -9.71 -4.39 -13.49
CA ARG A 61 -9.58 -5.56 -14.36
C ARG A 61 -8.29 -5.48 -15.17
N ALA A 62 -7.53 -6.56 -15.16
CA ALA A 62 -6.39 -6.76 -16.04
C ALA A 62 -6.84 -7.47 -17.34
N PRO A 63 -6.22 -7.17 -18.50
CA PRO A 63 -6.54 -7.86 -19.76
C PRO A 63 -6.01 -9.30 -19.79
N LYS A 64 -5.05 -9.64 -18.93
CA LYS A 64 -4.43 -10.95 -18.76
C LYS A 64 -3.97 -11.12 -17.31
N SER A 65 -3.44 -12.30 -16.98
CA SER A 65 -2.79 -12.52 -15.68
C SER A 65 -1.76 -11.41 -15.39
N LEU A 66 -1.88 -10.81 -14.22
CA LEU A 66 -1.12 -9.65 -13.78
C LEU A 66 0.03 -10.10 -12.88
N GLU A 67 1.24 -9.82 -13.33
CA GLU A 67 2.44 -9.92 -12.51
C GLU A 67 2.82 -8.54 -11.94
N VAL A 68 3.09 -8.51 -10.64
CA VAL A 68 3.57 -7.32 -9.93
C VAL A 68 4.92 -7.65 -9.33
N THR A 69 5.95 -6.98 -9.83
CA THR A 69 7.32 -7.16 -9.40
C THR A 69 7.71 -6.16 -8.34
N LYS A 70 8.78 -6.50 -7.63
CA LYS A 70 9.51 -5.60 -6.73
C LYS A 70 9.85 -4.25 -7.37
N ALA A 71 10.28 -4.27 -8.64
CA ALA A 71 10.65 -3.08 -9.41
C ALA A 71 9.44 -2.18 -9.72
N ASP A 72 8.28 -2.77 -10.04
CA ASP A 72 7.05 -2.00 -10.27
C ASP A 72 6.68 -1.15 -9.06
N LEU A 73 6.77 -1.74 -7.85
CA LEU A 73 6.43 -1.05 -6.62
C LEU A 73 7.44 0.06 -6.31
N ARG A 74 8.73 -0.15 -6.64
CA ARG A 74 9.78 0.87 -6.52
C ARG A 74 9.58 2.04 -7.47
N GLU A 75 9.13 1.78 -8.70
CA GLU A 75 8.89 2.83 -9.68
C GLU A 75 7.84 3.83 -9.18
N LEU A 76 6.78 3.34 -8.53
CA LEU A 76 5.73 4.19 -7.97
C LEU A 76 6.24 5.11 -6.84
N GLN A 77 7.22 4.65 -6.06
CA GLN A 77 7.79 5.40 -4.95
C GLN A 77 8.62 6.61 -5.41
N LYS A 78 9.22 6.57 -6.61
CA LYS A 78 10.11 7.64 -7.13
C LYS A 78 9.43 9.00 -7.26
N LEU A 79 8.10 9.02 -7.30
CA LEU A 79 7.30 10.25 -7.41
C LEU A 79 7.27 11.08 -6.12
N TYR A 80 7.68 10.49 -4.98
CA TYR A 80 7.49 11.08 -3.65
C TYR A 80 8.81 11.24 -2.91
N VAL A 81 9.12 12.48 -2.53
CA VAL A 81 10.41 12.84 -1.90
C VAL A 81 10.67 12.08 -0.60
N ALA A 82 9.62 11.78 0.17
CA ALA A 82 9.74 11.08 1.46
C ALA A 82 9.52 9.56 1.35
N ALA A 83 9.31 9.02 0.16
CA ALA A 83 9.26 7.58 -0.02
C ALA A 83 10.69 7.03 0.06
N MET A 84 10.88 6.00 0.87
CA MET A 84 12.15 5.31 1.04
C MET A 84 11.97 3.84 0.68
N ALA A 85 13.01 3.23 0.12
CA ALA A 85 13.03 1.80 -0.08
C ALA A 85 12.91 1.09 1.28
N GLY A 86 11.79 0.39 1.51
CA GLY A 86 11.58 -0.48 2.67
C GLY A 86 12.01 -1.91 2.39
N CYS A 87 11.87 -2.82 3.36
CA CYS A 87 12.10 -4.22 3.05
C CYS A 87 10.87 -4.84 2.39
N GLN A 88 10.99 -5.20 1.10
CA GLN A 88 9.86 -5.73 0.33
C GLN A 88 9.44 -7.13 0.76
N GLU A 89 10.33 -7.90 1.38
CA GLU A 89 9.98 -9.23 1.91
C GLU A 89 9.07 -9.13 3.12
N TRP A 90 9.29 -8.10 3.94
CA TRP A 90 8.49 -7.85 5.14
C TRP A 90 7.34 -6.86 4.90
N GLN A 91 7.26 -6.28 3.70
CA GLN A 91 6.24 -5.27 3.32
C GLN A 91 6.05 -4.21 4.41
N ASP A 92 7.15 -3.67 4.93
CA ASP A 92 7.11 -2.70 6.02
C ASP A 92 6.48 -1.36 5.60
N ILE A 93 6.28 -0.46 6.56
CA ILE A 93 5.65 0.84 6.30
C ILE A 93 6.42 1.69 5.28
N LYS A 94 7.74 1.50 5.12
CA LYS A 94 8.54 2.23 4.13
C LYS A 94 8.26 1.68 2.73
N ASP A 95 8.13 0.37 2.57
CA ASP A 95 7.78 -0.24 1.28
C ASP A 95 6.34 0.07 0.83
N ARG A 96 5.42 0.19 1.79
CA ARG A 96 4.02 0.50 1.50
C ARG A 96 3.76 1.97 1.20
N ARG A 97 4.60 2.87 1.72
CA ARG A 97 4.51 4.33 1.51
C ARG A 97 4.99 4.71 0.11
N GLY A 98 4.46 5.79 -0.45
CA GLY A 98 4.81 6.27 -1.79
C GLY A 98 4.08 5.50 -2.89
N PHE A 99 3.00 4.80 -2.58
CA PHE A 99 2.19 4.16 -3.59
C PHE A 99 1.36 5.21 -4.35
N ASN A 100 1.15 4.98 -5.64
CA ASN A 100 0.27 5.78 -6.48
C ASN A 100 -0.65 4.83 -7.27
N ALA A 101 -1.89 4.66 -6.79
CA ALA A 101 -2.84 3.75 -7.40
C ALA A 101 -3.18 4.10 -8.85
N GLN A 102 -3.30 5.40 -9.17
CA GLN A 102 -3.58 5.83 -10.53
C GLN A 102 -2.43 5.45 -11.47
N LYS A 103 -1.19 5.78 -11.09
CA LYS A 103 -0.02 5.46 -11.91
C LYS A 103 0.18 3.96 -12.06
N PHE A 104 -0.14 3.17 -11.03
CA PHE A 104 -0.11 1.72 -11.10
C PHE A 104 -1.12 1.17 -12.11
N ILE A 105 -2.36 1.67 -12.09
CA ILE A 105 -3.42 1.31 -13.06
C ILE A 105 -2.95 1.62 -14.49
N GLU A 106 -2.41 2.82 -14.71
CA GLU A 106 -1.90 3.24 -16.03
C GLU A 106 -0.72 2.36 -16.49
N MET A 107 0.29 2.18 -15.63
CA MET A 107 1.51 1.42 -15.93
C MET A 107 1.21 -0.04 -16.27
N LYS A 108 0.22 -0.64 -15.60
CA LYS A 108 -0.18 -2.03 -15.82
C LYS A 108 -1.32 -2.19 -16.84
N GLY A 109 -1.80 -1.09 -17.45
CA GLY A 109 -2.88 -1.12 -18.43
C GLY A 109 -4.19 -1.67 -17.85
N LEU A 110 -4.48 -1.40 -16.58
CA LEU A 110 -5.66 -1.89 -15.89
C LEU A 110 -6.86 -1.00 -16.21
N LYS A 111 -8.05 -1.61 -16.26
CA LYS A 111 -9.32 -0.89 -16.36
C LYS A 111 -9.95 -0.78 -14.97
N LEU A 112 -10.19 0.44 -14.49
CA LEU A 112 -10.94 0.65 -13.25
C LEU A 112 -12.39 0.19 -13.44
N GLU A 113 -12.86 -0.71 -12.57
CA GLU A 113 -14.26 -1.20 -12.59
C GLU A 113 -15.07 -0.59 -11.45
N ALA A 114 -14.48 -0.47 -10.26
CA ALA A 114 -15.14 0.11 -9.10
C ALA A 114 -14.15 0.73 -8.11
N ALA A 115 -14.61 1.72 -7.37
CA ALA A 115 -13.90 2.25 -6.21
C ALA A 115 -14.90 2.63 -5.11
N THR A 116 -14.51 2.44 -3.86
CA THR A 116 -15.22 2.93 -2.68
C THR A 116 -14.21 3.38 -1.64
N PHE A 117 -14.65 4.09 -0.60
CA PHE A 117 -13.78 4.48 0.48
C PHE A 117 -14.49 4.48 1.82
N VAL A 118 -13.71 4.32 2.89
CA VAL A 118 -14.13 4.57 4.26
C VAL A 118 -13.23 5.62 4.89
N ARG A 119 -13.76 6.34 5.88
CA ARG A 119 -12.99 7.27 6.70
C ARG A 119 -12.82 6.66 8.08
N VAL A 120 -11.58 6.62 8.55
CA VAL A 120 -11.25 6.08 9.86
C VAL A 120 -10.52 7.13 10.66
N GLU A 121 -11.00 7.37 11.88
CA GLU A 121 -10.38 8.28 12.84
C GLU A 121 -9.36 7.54 13.70
N GLY A 122 -8.34 8.28 14.14
CA GLY A 122 -7.34 7.76 15.07
C GLY A 122 -7.96 7.58 16.45
N THR A 123 -7.87 6.36 16.98
CA THR A 123 -8.17 6.03 18.38
C THR A 123 -6.86 5.70 19.09
N VAL A 124 -6.87 5.62 20.43
CA VAL A 124 -5.70 5.17 21.20
C VAL A 124 -5.23 3.78 20.75
N LYS A 125 -6.18 2.89 20.37
CA LYS A 125 -5.89 1.55 19.85
C LYS A 125 -5.16 1.59 18.50
N SER A 126 -5.59 2.43 17.57
CA SER A 126 -4.86 2.60 16.29
C SER A 126 -3.51 3.29 16.47
N GLY A 127 -3.34 4.09 17.52
CA GLY A 127 -2.03 4.60 17.93
C GLY A 127 -1.03 3.47 18.19
N MET A 128 -1.44 2.46 18.98
CA MET A 128 -0.57 1.33 19.36
C MET A 128 -0.19 0.43 18.17
N GLU A 129 -1.15 0.07 17.32
CA GLU A 129 -0.92 -0.76 16.13
C GLU A 129 -0.02 -0.04 15.10
N THR A 130 -0.13 1.28 14.96
CA THR A 130 0.79 2.06 14.11
C THR A 130 2.20 2.08 14.67
N THR A 131 2.35 2.23 15.99
CA THR A 131 3.64 2.19 16.66
C THR A 131 4.33 0.84 16.45
N GLU A 132 3.58 -0.27 16.47
CA GLU A 132 4.10 -1.60 16.20
C GLU A 132 4.62 -1.72 14.76
N MET A 133 3.85 -1.29 13.76
CA MET A 133 4.31 -1.27 12.36
C MET A 133 5.53 -0.37 12.14
N MET A 134 5.58 0.78 12.80
CA MET A 134 6.75 1.66 12.76
C MET A 134 7.97 1.00 13.41
N ALA A 135 7.78 0.34 14.56
CA ALA A 135 8.83 -0.41 15.25
C ALA A 135 9.35 -1.56 14.37
N GLN A 136 8.47 -2.28 13.69
CA GLN A 136 8.84 -3.33 12.75
C GLN A 136 9.63 -2.76 11.56
N GLY A 137 9.22 -1.62 11.00
CA GLY A 137 9.99 -0.91 9.95
C GLY A 137 11.34 -0.33 10.42
N MET A 138 11.53 -0.12 11.73
CA MET A 138 12.81 0.22 12.33
C MET A 138 13.68 -1.02 12.56
N ALA A 139 13.11 -2.14 13.01
CA ALA A 139 13.81 -3.42 13.18
C ALA A 139 14.29 -3.98 11.82
N ASN A 140 13.44 -3.89 10.79
CA ASN A 140 13.72 -4.34 9.43
C ASN A 140 14.76 -3.47 8.68
N ARG A 141 15.29 -2.41 9.33
CA ARG A 141 16.38 -1.60 8.79
C ARG A 141 17.61 -2.47 8.46
N ALA A 142 17.81 -3.57 9.18
CA ALA A 142 18.84 -4.56 8.86
C ALA A 142 18.71 -5.05 7.40
N CYS A 143 17.55 -5.53 6.97
CA CYS A 143 17.36 -6.01 5.58
C CYS A 143 17.58 -4.93 4.52
N SER A 144 17.23 -3.67 4.79
CA SER A 144 17.51 -2.55 3.85
C SER A 144 19.01 -2.22 3.73
N VAL A 145 19.78 -2.42 4.80
CA VAL A 145 21.25 -2.25 4.79
C VAL A 145 21.91 -3.39 4.02
N TRP A 146 21.44 -4.63 4.19
CA TRP A 146 21.93 -5.79 3.44
C TRP A 146 21.65 -5.69 1.93
N GLN A 147 20.47 -5.22 1.52
CA GLN A 147 20.15 -4.99 0.09
C GLN A 147 21.02 -3.90 -0.57
N ASN A 148 21.44 -2.89 0.19
CA ASN A 148 22.37 -1.85 -0.30
C ASN A 148 23.84 -2.31 -0.32
N MET A 149 24.20 -3.40 0.38
CA MET A 149 25.55 -3.97 0.39
C MET A 149 25.78 -5.03 -0.71
N THR A 150 24.73 -5.50 -1.39
CA THR A 150 24.86 -6.54 -2.45
C THR A 150 25.05 -5.97 -3.86
N ILE A 151 25.28 -4.66 -3.99
CA ILE A 151 25.67 -4.03 -5.26
C ILE A 151 27.14 -3.60 -5.15
N TYR A 152 28.04 -4.57 -5.13
CA TYR A 152 29.44 -4.45 -5.55
C TYR A 152 29.91 -5.80 -6.07
#